data_AF-A0AAU2DIW7-F1
#
_entry.id   AF-A0AAU2DIW7-F1
#
_cell.length_a   1.000
_cell.length_b   1.000
_cell.length_c   1.000
_cell.angle_alpha   90.00
_cell.angle_beta   90.00
_cell.angle_gamma   90.00
#
_symmetry.space_group_name_H-M   'P 1'
#
loop_
_entity.id
_entity.type
_entity.pdbx_description
1 polymer ?
#
loop_
_entity_poly.entity_id
_entity_poly.type
_entity_poly.pdbx_seq_one_letter_code
_entity_poly.pdbx_strand_id
1 'polypeptide(L)'
;MVDLTQIYCVGRIGQSGDWSFIVECVGSEGWALDPAASRDAEVLIFDPRPDDPPSFFTYLADGELQLHFELGFGYDPVGAQPELLRPALEAAGVIPPEDSIDDLLGEDEELSPVEEKRRVMRVVGEHFGLSLPRQVIENGQLPAVVTCTSPPSSW
;
A
#
# COMPACT_ATOMS: atom_id res chain seq x y z
N MET A 1 -9.65 20.09 24.41
CA MET A 1 -8.46 19.47 25.02
C MET A 1 -8.65 17.98 24.83
N VAL A 2 -7.76 17.30 24.11
CA VAL A 2 -7.92 15.88 23.77
C VAL A 2 -7.72 15.04 25.03
N ASP A 3 -8.65 14.12 25.31
CA ASP A 3 -8.49 13.14 26.39
C ASP A 3 -7.50 12.06 25.92
N LEU A 4 -6.28 12.09 26.47
CA LEU A 4 -5.22 11.14 26.11
C LEU A 4 -5.56 9.69 26.48
N THR A 5 -6.58 9.45 27.30
CA THR A 5 -7.05 8.09 27.63
C THR A 5 -7.90 7.45 26.52
N GLN A 6 -8.28 8.23 25.50
CA GLN A 6 -9.10 7.80 24.38
C GLN A 6 -8.36 7.86 23.04
N ILE A 7 -7.05 8.10 23.02
CA ILE A 7 -6.29 8.10 21.76
C ILE A 7 -5.89 6.66 21.43
N TYR A 8 -6.43 6.13 20.33
CA TYR A 8 -6.12 4.80 19.83
C TYR A 8 -5.10 4.83 18.69
N CYS A 9 -5.14 5.85 17.84
CA CYS A 9 -4.17 6.02 16.76
C CYS A 9 -3.76 7.48 16.57
N VAL A 10 -2.48 7.68 16.29
CA VAL A 10 -1.88 8.95 15.93
C VAL A 10 -1.14 8.77 14.60
N GLY A 11 -1.47 9.60 13.62
CA GLY A 11 -0.80 9.67 12.34
C GLY A 11 0.23 10.79 12.28
N ARG A 12 1.38 10.52 11.66
CA ARG A 12 2.40 11.52 11.32
C ARG A 12 2.26 11.91 9.86
N ILE A 13 2.02 13.19 9.58
CA ILE A 13 1.77 13.69 8.22
C ILE A 13 3.05 14.27 7.63
N GLY A 14 3.30 13.97 6.36
CA GLY A 14 4.35 14.61 5.58
C GLY A 14 3.97 14.74 4.10
N GLN A 15 4.90 15.27 3.33
CA GLN A 15 4.77 15.42 1.88
C GLN A 15 6.04 14.90 1.20
N SER A 16 5.87 14.28 0.03
CA SER A 16 6.97 14.01 -0.88
C SER A 16 6.54 14.16 -2.33
N GLY A 17 7.19 15.07 -3.05
CA GLY A 17 6.75 15.46 -4.39
C GLY A 17 5.30 15.95 -4.36
N ASP A 18 4.49 15.40 -5.25
CA ASP A 18 3.07 15.72 -5.38
C ASP A 18 2.18 14.95 -4.39
N TRP A 19 2.74 14.00 -3.64
CA TRP A 19 2.01 13.17 -2.69
C TRP A 19 2.10 13.71 -1.26
N SER A 20 0.95 13.72 -0.57
CA SER A 20 0.91 13.81 0.89
C SER A 20 0.79 12.40 1.47
N PHE A 21 1.44 12.14 2.60
CA PHE A 21 1.39 10.84 3.26
C PHE A 21 1.03 11.00 4.73
N ILE A 22 0.41 9.97 5.27
CA ILE A 22 0.21 9.79 6.71
C ILE A 22 0.78 8.43 7.10
N VAL A 23 1.62 8.41 8.14
CA VAL A 23 2.13 7.18 8.73
C VAL A 23 1.44 7.00 10.06
N GLU A 24 0.57 5.99 10.12
CA GLU A 24 -0.16 5.61 11.31
C GLU A 24 0.50 4.41 11.98
N CYS A 25 0.32 4.27 13.30
CA CYS A 25 0.84 3.15 14.07
C CYS A 25 -0.25 2.67 15.02
N VAL A 26 -0.45 1.34 15.09
CA VAL A 26 -1.37 0.65 16.02
C VAL A 26 -2.84 1.08 15.87
N GLY A 27 -3.73 0.12 15.61
CA GLY A 27 -5.18 0.39 15.57
C GLY A 27 -5.62 1.37 14.48
N SER A 28 -4.82 1.54 13.43
CA SER A 28 -5.25 2.28 12.23
C SER A 28 -6.34 1.51 11.52
N GLU A 29 -7.43 2.20 11.19
CA GLU A 29 -8.47 1.75 10.26
C GLU A 29 -8.28 2.40 8.89
N GLY A 30 -7.12 3.03 8.62
CA GLY A 30 -6.81 3.67 7.34
C GLY A 30 -6.86 2.71 6.16
N TRP A 31 -6.73 1.40 6.42
CA TRP A 31 -6.95 0.35 5.42
C TRP A 31 -8.40 0.18 4.97
N ALA A 32 -9.37 0.56 5.82
CA ALA A 32 -10.80 0.48 5.56
C ALA A 32 -11.37 1.84 5.10
N LEU A 33 -10.53 2.71 4.53
CA LEU A 33 -10.94 4.03 4.06
C LEU A 33 -12.06 3.89 3.01
N ASP A 34 -13.16 4.61 3.22
CA ASP A 34 -14.26 4.68 2.26
C ASP A 34 -13.72 5.21 0.91
N PRO A 35 -13.92 4.50 -0.21
CA PRO A 35 -13.52 4.97 -1.53
C PRO A 35 -13.96 6.39 -1.85
N ALA A 36 -15.09 6.86 -1.31
CA ALA A 36 -15.56 8.24 -1.47
C ALA A 36 -14.55 9.31 -1.02
N ALA A 37 -13.59 8.97 -0.15
CA ALA A 37 -12.48 9.84 0.24
C ALA A 37 -11.55 10.20 -0.94
N SER A 38 -11.55 9.38 -2.00
CA SER A 38 -10.76 9.57 -3.22
C SER A 38 -11.46 10.35 -4.33
N ARG A 39 -12.57 11.05 -4.03
CA ARG A 39 -13.36 11.77 -5.06
C ARG A 39 -12.58 12.89 -5.75
N ASP A 40 -11.73 13.58 -5.00
CA ASP A 40 -10.96 14.74 -5.47
C ASP A 40 -9.44 14.51 -5.34
N ALA A 41 -9.01 13.27 -5.05
CA ALA A 41 -7.62 12.90 -4.84
C ALA A 41 -7.40 11.41 -5.07
N GLU A 42 -6.21 11.04 -5.51
CA GLU A 42 -5.77 9.65 -5.53
C GLU A 42 -5.29 9.23 -4.13
N VAL A 43 -5.61 8.00 -3.73
CA VAL A 43 -5.20 7.44 -2.44
C VAL A 43 -4.54 6.09 -2.64
N LEU A 44 -3.33 5.95 -2.10
CA LEU A 44 -2.60 4.69 -2.03
C LEU A 44 -2.52 4.26 -0.57
N ILE A 45 -2.98 3.03 -0.32
CA ILE A 45 -2.96 2.43 1.01
C ILE A 45 -1.99 1.26 0.96
N PHE A 46 -1.00 1.34 1.84
CA PHE A 46 -0.15 0.22 2.21
C PHE A 46 -0.46 -0.09 3.66
N ASP A 47 -0.85 -1.32 3.97
CA ASP A 47 -1.05 -1.75 5.36
C ASP A 47 0.16 -2.55 5.85
N PRO A 48 1.08 -1.90 6.59
CA PRO A 48 2.18 -2.58 7.23
C PRO A 48 1.67 -3.27 8.50
N ARG A 49 1.76 -4.60 8.53
CA ARG A 49 1.73 -5.33 9.81
C ARG A 49 3.05 -5.05 10.55
N PRO A 50 3.06 -4.96 11.90
CA PRO A 50 4.24 -4.55 12.66
C PRO A 50 5.53 -5.31 12.37
N ASP A 51 5.43 -6.58 11.93
CA ASP A 51 6.56 -7.47 11.66
C ASP A 51 6.70 -7.88 10.19
N ASP A 52 5.85 -7.36 9.29
CA ASP A 52 5.84 -7.76 7.88
C ASP A 52 5.75 -6.52 6.97
N PRO A 53 6.59 -6.40 5.92
CA PRO A 53 6.31 -5.46 4.83
C PRO A 53 4.85 -5.53 4.38
N PRO A 54 4.30 -4.44 3.83
CA PRO A 54 2.87 -4.30 3.57
C PRO A 54 2.29 -5.57 2.94
N SER A 55 1.15 -6.01 3.46
CA SER A 55 0.53 -7.27 3.03
C SER A 55 -0.39 -7.10 1.84
N PHE A 56 -0.83 -5.88 1.57
CA PHE A 56 -1.63 -5.56 0.40
C PHE A 56 -1.36 -4.13 -0.05
N PHE A 57 -1.77 -3.88 -1.28
CA PHE A 57 -1.80 -2.59 -1.90
C PHE A 57 -3.25 -2.27 -2.28
N THR A 58 -3.71 -1.07 -2.00
CA THR A 58 -5.01 -0.57 -2.48
C THR A 58 -4.83 0.81 -3.11
N TYR A 59 -5.40 0.97 -4.30
CA TYR A 59 -5.48 2.23 -5.02
C TYR A 59 -6.95 2.64 -5.16
N LEU A 60 -7.26 3.82 -4.63
CA LEU A 60 -8.57 4.46 -4.71
C LEU A 60 -8.43 5.74 -5.55
N ALA A 61 -9.34 5.94 -6.49
CA ALA A 61 -9.45 7.18 -7.26
C ALA A 61 -10.90 7.36 -7.75
N ASP A 62 -11.28 8.62 -7.97
CA ASP A 62 -12.60 9.02 -8.45
C ASP A 62 -13.77 8.53 -7.57
N GLY A 63 -13.50 8.28 -6.28
CA GLY A 63 -14.51 7.78 -5.35
C GLY A 63 -14.70 6.26 -5.37
N GLU A 64 -13.83 5.50 -6.05
CA GLU A 64 -13.98 4.06 -6.30
C GLU A 64 -12.68 3.27 -6.05
N LEU A 65 -12.83 1.98 -5.75
CA LEU A 65 -11.72 1.03 -5.70
C LEU A 65 -11.22 0.72 -7.12
N GLN A 66 -10.03 1.21 -7.46
CA GLN A 66 -9.43 0.97 -8.77
C GLN A 66 -8.66 -0.34 -8.81
N LEU A 67 -7.83 -0.60 -7.79
CA LEU A 67 -6.99 -1.80 -7.75
C LEU A 67 -6.71 -2.21 -6.31
N HIS A 68 -6.84 -3.50 -6.01
CA HIS A 68 -6.43 -4.12 -4.76
C HIS A 68 -5.84 -5.51 -5.02
N PHE A 69 -4.73 -5.84 -4.36
CA PHE A 69 -4.19 -7.21 -4.33
C PHE A 69 -3.28 -7.41 -3.12
N GLU A 70 -3.14 -8.68 -2.71
CA GLU A 70 -2.23 -9.08 -1.64
C GLU A 70 -0.79 -9.20 -2.17
N LEU A 71 0.18 -8.73 -1.38
CA LEU A 71 1.60 -8.77 -1.70
C LEU A 71 2.21 -10.08 -1.19
N GLY A 72 2.77 -10.89 -2.10
CA GLY A 72 3.44 -12.15 -1.75
C GLY A 72 2.53 -13.37 -1.64
N PHE A 73 1.27 -13.27 -2.10
CA PHE A 73 0.29 -14.37 -2.11
C PHE A 73 -0.31 -14.62 -3.50
N GLY A 74 0.49 -14.40 -4.55
CA GLY A 74 0.03 -14.50 -5.93
C GLY A 74 -0.78 -13.28 -6.38
N TYR A 75 -0.87 -13.09 -7.70
CA TYR A 75 -1.52 -11.92 -8.27
C TYR A 75 -2.99 -12.20 -8.59
N ASP A 76 -3.86 -11.79 -7.67
CA ASP A 76 -5.32 -11.86 -7.80
C ASP A 76 -5.94 -10.45 -7.61
N PRO A 77 -5.81 -9.57 -8.62
CA PRO A 77 -6.26 -8.19 -8.50
C PRO A 77 -7.78 -8.06 -8.58
N VAL A 78 -8.33 -7.16 -7.75
CA VAL A 78 -9.74 -6.76 -7.80
C VAL A 78 -9.87 -5.24 -7.92
N GLY A 79 -10.99 -4.76 -8.45
CA GLY A 79 -11.29 -3.32 -8.62
C GLY A 79 -11.74 -2.98 -10.04
N ALA A 80 -11.91 -1.68 -10.30
CA ALA A 80 -12.31 -1.18 -11.62
C ALA A 80 -11.21 -1.31 -12.70
N GLN A 81 -9.94 -1.37 -12.29
CA GLN A 81 -8.76 -1.46 -13.16
C GLN A 81 -7.79 -2.56 -12.66
N PRO A 82 -8.19 -3.83 -12.67
CA PRO A 82 -7.37 -4.93 -12.15
C PRO A 82 -6.05 -5.13 -12.91
N GLU A 83 -6.00 -4.72 -14.18
CA GLU A 83 -4.83 -4.88 -15.04
C GLU A 83 -3.89 -3.67 -15.06
N LEU A 84 -4.17 -2.62 -14.27
CA LEU A 84 -3.41 -1.37 -14.28
C LEU A 84 -1.90 -1.56 -14.10
N LEU A 85 -1.51 -2.46 -13.19
CA LEU A 85 -0.10 -2.71 -12.88
C LEU A 85 0.46 -3.98 -13.55
N ARG A 86 -0.38 -4.82 -14.18
CA ARG A 86 0.06 -6.10 -14.78
C ARG A 86 1.28 -5.92 -15.71
N PRO A 87 1.27 -5.01 -16.71
CA PRO A 87 2.41 -4.89 -17.63
C PRO A 87 3.73 -4.55 -16.94
N ALA A 88 3.68 -3.75 -15.89
CA ALA A 88 4.87 -3.36 -15.12
C ALA A 88 5.32 -4.48 -14.18
N LEU A 89 4.39 -5.25 -13.61
CA LEU A 89 4.69 -6.43 -12.78
C LEU A 89 5.30 -7.57 -13.61
N GLU A 90 4.81 -7.80 -14.82
CA GLU A 90 5.39 -8.75 -15.78
C GLU A 90 6.80 -8.32 -16.19
N ALA A 91 6.99 -7.05 -16.56
CA ALA A 91 8.31 -6.52 -16.91
C ALA A 91 9.33 -6.58 -15.76
N ALA A 92 8.85 -6.52 -14.51
CA ALA A 92 9.67 -6.68 -13.32
C ALA A 92 9.90 -8.15 -12.92
N GLY A 93 9.29 -9.11 -13.64
CA GLY A 93 9.33 -10.55 -13.35
C GLY A 93 8.76 -10.87 -11.97
N VAL A 94 7.70 -10.15 -11.56
CA VAL A 94 6.93 -10.46 -10.34
C VAL A 94 5.88 -11.50 -10.65
N ILE A 95 5.23 -11.37 -11.79
CA ILE A 95 4.17 -12.27 -12.26
C ILE A 95 4.56 -12.82 -13.63
N PRO A 96 4.12 -14.05 -13.97
CA PRO A 96 4.34 -14.60 -15.29
C PRO A 96 3.56 -13.79 -16.35
N PRO A 97 4.07 -13.74 -17.60
CA PRO A 97 3.32 -13.18 -18.72
C PRO A 97 1.97 -13.87 -18.89
N GLU A 98 0.92 -13.12 -19.22
CA GLU A 98 -0.43 -13.66 -19.44
C GLU A 98 -0.47 -14.83 -20.44
N ASP A 99 0.37 -14.77 -21.48
CA ASP A 99 0.48 -15.79 -22.53
C ASP A 99 1.45 -16.93 -22.18
N SER A 100 2.05 -16.95 -20.98
CA SER A 100 2.88 -18.07 -20.57
C SER A 100 1.98 -19.24 -20.21
N ILE A 101 1.81 -20.14 -21.18
CA ILE A 101 1.36 -21.49 -20.89
C ILE A 101 2.41 -22.07 -19.93
N ASP A 102 1.96 -22.62 -18.81
CA ASP A 102 2.71 -23.28 -17.71
C ASP A 102 3.72 -24.38 -18.17
N ASP A 103 3.89 -24.54 -19.48
CA ASP A 103 4.81 -25.44 -20.14
C ASP A 103 6.16 -24.74 -20.35
N LEU A 104 7.05 -24.92 -19.38
CA LEU A 104 8.36 -25.56 -19.59
C LEU A 104 9.09 -25.47 -18.26
N LEU A 105 9.11 -26.60 -17.55
CA LEU A 105 9.88 -26.91 -16.35
C LEU A 105 11.36 -26.49 -16.47
N GLY A 106 11.62 -25.19 -16.40
CA GLY A 106 12.89 -24.61 -16.00
C GLY A 106 12.85 -24.42 -14.49
N GLU A 107 14.01 -24.42 -13.86
CA GLU A 107 14.17 -23.94 -12.49
C GLU A 107 13.82 -22.44 -12.47
N ASP A 108 12.53 -22.08 -12.50
CA ASP A 108 12.12 -20.74 -12.13
C ASP A 108 12.42 -20.65 -10.64
N GLU A 109 13.52 -19.98 -10.33
CA GLU A 109 13.93 -19.68 -8.97
C GLU A 109 12.82 -18.80 -8.40
N GLU A 110 11.82 -19.45 -7.76
CA GLU A 110 10.70 -18.77 -7.11
C GLU A 110 11.28 -17.65 -6.24
N LEU A 111 10.85 -16.42 -6.50
CA LEU A 111 11.31 -15.29 -5.72
C LEU A 111 10.99 -15.55 -4.25
N SER A 112 11.94 -15.21 -3.38
CA SER A 112 11.60 -15.18 -1.97
C SER A 112 10.46 -14.15 -1.77
N PRO A 113 9.50 -14.40 -0.87
CA PRO A 113 8.40 -13.45 -0.63
C PRO A 113 8.87 -12.02 -0.35
N VAL A 114 10.06 -11.86 0.26
CA VAL A 114 10.68 -10.56 0.51
C VAL A 114 11.12 -9.86 -0.78
N GLU A 115 11.66 -10.61 -1.74
CA GLU A 115 12.10 -10.06 -3.02
C GLU A 115 10.92 -9.74 -3.94
N GLU A 116 9.89 -10.59 -3.95
CA GLU A 116 8.63 -10.32 -4.65
C GLU A 116 8.01 -9.01 -4.14
N LYS A 117 7.80 -8.89 -2.82
CA LYS A 117 7.29 -7.67 -2.18
C LYS A 117 8.15 -6.45 -2.53
N ARG A 118 9.48 -6.57 -2.50
CA ARG A 118 10.38 -5.47 -2.86
C ARG A 118 10.20 -5.03 -4.31
N ARG A 119 10.05 -5.98 -5.24
CA ARG A 119 9.83 -5.68 -6.66
C ARG A 119 8.47 -5.04 -6.89
N VAL A 120 7.41 -5.53 -6.24
CA VAL A 120 6.09 -4.89 -6.29
C VAL A 120 6.16 -3.47 -5.78
N MET A 121 6.74 -3.24 -4.60
CA MET A 121 6.88 -1.89 -4.05
C MET A 121 7.67 -0.95 -4.96
N ARG A 122 8.66 -1.46 -5.68
CA ARG A 122 9.37 -0.69 -6.71
C ARG A 122 8.45 -0.35 -7.89
N VAL A 123 7.72 -1.33 -8.43
CA VAL A 123 6.78 -1.13 -9.54
C VAL A 123 5.71 -0.10 -9.18
N VAL A 124 5.09 -0.23 -8.00
CA VAL A 124 4.11 0.73 -7.49
C VAL A 124 4.74 2.11 -7.33
N GLY A 125 5.94 2.18 -6.72
CA GLY A 125 6.65 3.44 -6.55
C GLY A 125 6.99 4.14 -7.87
N GLU A 126 7.44 3.40 -8.87
CA GLU A 126 7.75 3.93 -10.21
C GLU A 126 6.49 4.36 -10.96
N HIS A 127 5.41 3.57 -10.90
CA HIS A 127 4.15 3.86 -11.60
C HIS A 127 3.48 5.13 -11.07
N PHE A 128 3.39 5.30 -9.75
CA PHE A 128 2.75 6.44 -9.12
C PHE A 128 3.71 7.60 -8.80
N GLY A 129 4.99 7.48 -9.17
CA GLY A 129 6.01 8.50 -8.88
C GLY A 129 6.27 8.72 -7.39
N LEU A 130 6.10 7.67 -6.56
CA LEU A 130 6.31 7.75 -5.11
C LEU A 130 7.80 7.84 -4.80
N SER A 131 8.15 8.81 -3.96
CA SER A 131 9.51 8.97 -3.46
C SER A 131 9.50 9.21 -1.95
N LEU A 132 9.21 8.20 -1.14
CA LEU A 132 9.13 8.38 0.31
C LEU A 132 10.54 8.60 0.93
N PRO A 133 10.82 9.77 1.54
CA PRO A 133 12.13 10.05 2.08
C PRO A 133 12.30 9.37 3.43
N ARG A 134 12.96 8.20 3.42
CA ARG A 134 13.20 7.36 4.61
C ARG A 134 13.64 8.17 5.85
N GLN A 135 14.61 9.06 5.69
CA GLN A 135 15.13 9.88 6.80
C GLN A 135 14.07 10.82 7.41
N VAL A 136 13.16 11.36 6.59
CA VAL A 136 12.07 12.22 7.07
C VAL A 136 11.03 11.39 7.82
N ILE A 137 10.74 10.16 7.37
CA ILE A 137 9.76 9.28 8.02
C ILE A 137 10.31 8.71 9.34
N GLU A 138 11.56 8.24 9.34
CA GLU A 138 12.17 7.59 10.50
C GLU A 138 12.61 8.61 11.57
N ASN A 139 13.21 9.74 11.16
CA ASN A 139 13.86 10.68 12.07
C ASN A 139 13.29 12.11 12.03
N GLY A 140 12.34 12.40 11.14
CA GLY A 140 11.77 13.72 10.99
C GLY A 140 10.78 14.07 12.11
N GLN A 141 10.76 15.36 12.47
CA GLN A 141 9.73 15.94 13.32
C GLN A 141 8.51 16.30 12.48
N LEU A 142 7.71 15.28 12.15
CA LEU A 142 6.48 15.44 11.37
C LEU A 142 5.32 15.89 12.27
N PRO A 143 4.43 16.79 11.78
CA PRO A 143 3.18 17.09 12.46
C PRO A 143 2.40 15.81 12.78
N ALA A 144 1.91 15.72 14.01
CA ALA A 144 1.10 14.60 14.47
C ALA A 144 -0.37 15.01 14.57
N VAL A 145 -1.26 14.12 14.12
CA VAL A 145 -2.71 14.27 14.25
C VAL A 145 -3.29 13.02 14.89
N VAL A 146 -4.33 13.20 15.70
CA VAL A 146 -5.10 12.07 16.23
C VAL A 146 -6.03 11.59 15.12
N THR A 147 -5.89 10.33 14.71
CA THR A 147 -6.66 9.75 13.63
C THR A 147 -7.74 8.79 14.11
N CYS A 148 -7.58 8.25 15.33
CA CYS A 148 -8.60 7.43 15.95
C CYS A 148 -8.72 7.72 17.45
N THR A 149 -9.94 8.05 17.89
CA THR A 149 -10.29 8.31 19.30
C THR A 149 -11.23 7.27 19.92
N SER A 150 -11.50 6.20 19.18
CA SER A 150 -12.39 5.11 19.59
C SER A 150 -11.65 3.78 19.45
N PRO A 151 -11.99 2.75 20.23
CA PRO A 151 -11.43 1.42 19.99
C PRO A 151 -11.75 1.00 18.55
N PRO A 152 -10.78 0.45 17.79
CA PRO A 152 -11.04 -0.02 16.45
C PRO A 152 -12.11 -1.10 16.48
N SER A 153 -12.96 -1.11 15.46
CA SER A 153 -14.08 -2.05 15.34
C SER A 153 -13.63 -3.50 15.14
N SER A 154 -12.37 -3.71 14.77
CA SER A 154 -11.78 -4.97 14.34
C SER A 154 -10.82 -5.61 15.36
N TRP A 155 -10.96 -5.32 16.65
CA TRP A 155 -10.18 -5.94 17.74
C TRP A 155 -10.85 -7.19 18.31
#